data_AF-A0A8R1E9B7-F1
#
_entry.id   AF-A0A8R1E9B7-F1
#
_cell.length_a   1.000
_cell.length_b   1.000
_cell.length_c   1.000
_cell.angle_alpha   90.00
_cell.angle_beta   90.00
_cell.angle_gamma   90.00
#
_symmetry.space_group_name_H-M   'P 1'
#
loop_
_entity.id
_entity.type
_entity.pdbx_description
1 polymer ?
#
loop_
_entity_poly.entity_id
_entity_poly.type
_entity_poly.pdbx_seq_one_letter_code
_entity_poly.pdbx_strand_id
1 'polypeptide(L)' 'MNDKQIQCLTFICGLRAVEHDDLRMRALRTLEAQPDITLMGMVCDLKKMVGSRVDAKLPINQSMRHGDIYAVKS' A
#
# COMPACT_ATOMS: atom_id res chain seq x y z
N MET A 1 16.37 -20.26 11.95
CA MET A 1 15.97 -18.89 11.56
C MET A 1 17.15 -18.28 10.81
N ASN A 2 16.97 -17.87 9.56
CA ASN A 2 18.03 -17.32 8.69
C ASN A 2 18.16 -15.80 8.90
N ASP A 3 19.34 -15.22 8.71
CA ASP A 3 19.62 -13.78 8.73
C ASP A 3 18.61 -12.97 7.89
N LYS A 4 18.21 -13.48 6.72
CA LYS A 4 17.19 -12.83 5.88
C LYS A 4 15.82 -12.73 6.58
N GLN A 5 15.42 -13.78 7.29
CA GLN A 5 14.17 -13.82 8.06
C GLN A 5 14.25 -12.91 9.28
N ILE A 6 15.41 -12.88 9.95
CA ILE A 6 15.67 -12.00 11.09
C ILE A 6 15.57 -10.53 10.66
N GLN A 7 16.14 -10.17 9.51
CA GLN A 7 16.03 -8.82 8.95
C GLN A 7 14.57 -8.45 8.64
N CYS A 8 13.81 -9.36 8.00
CA CYS A 8 12.40 -9.14 7.71
C CYS A 8 11.58 -8.95 9.01
N LEU A 9 11.79 -9.80 10.02
CA LEU A 9 11.08 -9.70 11.28
C LEU A 9 11.47 -8.46 12.07
N THR A 10 12.75 -8.08 12.07
CA THR A 10 13.22 -6.82 12.67
C THR A 10 12.54 -5.62 12.03
N PHE A 11 12.41 -5.62 10.70
CA PHE A 11 11.65 -4.59 9.98
C PHE A 11 10.17 -4.57 10.37
N ILE A 12 9.50 -5.73 10.41
CA ILE A 12 8.09 -5.85 10.82
C ILE A 12 7.87 -5.32 12.24
N CYS A 13 8.75 -5.68 13.18
CA CYS A 13 8.70 -5.19 14.56
C CYS A 13 8.97 -3.68 14.67
N GLY A 14 9.62 -3.08 13.67
CA GLY A 14 9.82 -1.64 13.56
C GLY A 14 8.56 -0.86 13.16
N LEU A 15 7.54 -1.53 12.61
CA LEU A 15 6.26 -0.91 12.21
C LEU A 15 5.35 -0.72 13.42
N ARG A 16 5.64 0.27 14.27
CA ARG A 16 5.00 0.44 15.59
C ARG A 16 3.68 1.22 15.59
N ALA A 17 3.43 2.04 14.56
CA ALA A 17 2.20 2.82 14.50
C ALA A 17 1.01 1.93 14.13
N VAL A 18 -0.15 2.23 14.74
CA VAL A 18 -1.42 1.46 14.57
C VAL A 18 -1.88 1.46 13.11
N GLU A 19 -1.54 2.51 12.37
CA GLU A 19 -1.80 2.65 10.93
C GLU A 19 -1.14 1.54 10.10
N HIS A 20 -0.12 0.88 10.66
CA HIS A 20 0.66 -0.16 10.01
C HIS A 20 0.18 -1.57 10.36
N ASP A 21 -0.95 -1.75 11.05
CA ASP A 21 -1.47 -3.09 11.40
C ASP A 21 -1.67 -3.96 10.16
N ASP A 22 -2.27 -3.41 9.11
CA ASP A 22 -2.44 -4.07 7.81
C ASP A 22 -1.10 -4.42 7.17
N LEU A 23 -0.11 -3.51 7.27
CA LEU A 23 1.24 -3.70 6.74
C LEU A 23 1.97 -4.83 7.47
N ARG A 24 1.87 -4.87 8.81
CA ARG A 24 2.44 -5.93 9.65
C ARG A 24 1.84 -7.28 9.32
N MET A 25 0.51 -7.36 9.26
CA MET A 25 -0.19 -8.60 8.91
C MET A 25 0.19 -9.09 7.51
N ARG A 26 0.22 -8.19 6.52
CA ARG A 26 0.65 -8.52 5.16
C ARG A 26 2.09 -9.03 5.13
N ALA A 27 3.01 -8.33 5.79
CA ALA A 27 4.43 -8.69 5.82
C ALA A 27 4.67 -10.06 6.48
N LEU A 28 3.96 -10.35 7.58
CA LEU A 28 4.01 -11.66 8.24
C LEU A 28 3.52 -12.77 7.33
N ARG A 29 2.36 -12.60 6.68
CA ARG A 29 1.85 -13.61 5.73
C ARG A 29 2.77 -13.81 4.54
N THR A 30 3.38 -12.74 4.02
CA THR A 30 4.36 -12.83 2.93
C THR A 30 5.60 -13.59 3.38
N LEU A 31 6.08 -13.38 4.62
CA LEU A 31 7.22 -14.11 5.16
C LEU A 31 6.90 -15.59 5.41
N GLU A 32 5.70 -15.92 5.87
CA GLU A 32 5.23 -17.30 6.04
C GLU A 32 5.12 -18.02 4.69
N ALA A 33 4.58 -17.36 3.67
CA ALA A 33 4.41 -17.92 2.33
C ALA A 33 5.74 -18.05 1.57
N GLN A 34 6.65 -17.10 1.75
CA GLN A 34 7.97 -17.08 1.11
C GLN A 34 9.07 -16.80 2.14
N PRO A 35 9.55 -17.84 2.86
CA PRO A 35 10.55 -17.70 3.92
C PRO A 35 11.91 -17.18 3.44
N ASP A 36 12.18 -17.28 2.13
CA ASP A 36 13.43 -16.83 1.48
C ASP A 36 13.36 -15.41 0.92
N ILE A 37 12.23 -14.71 1.13
CA ILE A 37 12.05 -13.34 0.67
C ILE A 37 13.14 -12.44 1.27
N THR A 38 13.67 -11.54 0.46
CA THR A 38 14.60 -10.51 0.92
C THR A 38 13.83 -9.35 1.55
N LEU A 39 14.45 -8.64 2.48
CA LEU A 39 13.85 -7.43 3.07
C LEU A 39 13.43 -6.44 1.97
N MET A 40 14.24 -6.26 0.93
CA MET A 40 13.92 -5.39 -0.21
C MET A 40 12.67 -5.87 -0.97
N GLY A 41 12.55 -7.18 -1.21
CA GLY A 41 11.35 -7.76 -1.84
C GLY A 41 10.08 -7.50 -1.03
N MET A 42 10.17 -7.68 0.29
CA MET A 42 9.06 -7.41 1.20
C MET A 42 8.65 -5.94 1.20
N VAL A 43 9.62 -5.01 1.29
CA VAL A 43 9.34 -3.57 1.23
C VAL A 43 8.69 -3.18 -0.09
N CYS A 44 9.10 -3.78 -1.21
CA CYS A 44 8.47 -3.55 -2.51
C CYS A 44 7.01 -4.03 -2.55
N ASP A 45 6.70 -5.21 -2.01
CA ASP A 45 5.31 -5.72 -1.93
C ASP A 45 4.42 -4.76 -1.10
N LEU A 46 4.92 -4.33 0.05
CA LEU A 46 4.20 -3.40 0.93
C LEU A 46 4.01 -2.02 0.29
N LYS A 47 5.02 -1.50 -0.42
CA LYS A 47 4.90 -0.24 -1.18
C LYS A 47 3.82 -0.31 -2.26
N LYS A 48 3.68 -1.44 -2.97
CA LYS A 48 2.60 -1.63 -3.95
C LYS A 48 1.22 -1.58 -3.28
N MET A 49 1.10 -2.19 -2.09
CA MET A 49 -0.14 -2.16 -1.32
C MET A 49 -0.51 -0.74 -0.87
N VAL A 50 0.46 0.06 -0.42
CA VAL A 50 0.21 1.46 -0.05
C VAL A 50 -0.08 2.33 -1.27
N GLY A 51 0.68 2.18 -2.35
CA GLY A 51 0.47 2.92 -3.61
C GLY A 51 -0.94 2.67 -4.18
N SER A 52 -1.40 1.43 -4.17
CA SER A 52 -2.77 1.09 -4.59
C SER A 52 -3.86 1.75 -3.74
N ARG A 53 -3.60 2.03 -2.45
CA ARG A 53 -4.55 2.78 -1.59
C ARG A 53 -4.59 4.27 -1.92
N VAL A 54 -3.49 4.83 -2.44
CA VAL A 54 -3.45 6.24 -2.88
C VAL A 54 -4.26 6.41 -4.16
N ASP A 55 -4.13 5.49 -5.12
CA ASP A 55 -4.92 5.52 -6.36
C ASP A 55 -6.42 5.24 -6.13
N ALA A 56 -6.78 4.46 -5.10
CA ALA A 56 -8.16 4.18 -4.74
C ALA A 56 -8.90 5.38 -4.09
N LYS A 57 -8.20 6.49 -3.77
CA LYS A 57 -8.79 7.73 -3.24
C LYS A 57 -9.09 8.77 -4.32
N LEU A 58 -9.35 8.36 -5.56
CA LEU A 58 -10.00 9.24 -6.54
C LEU A 58 -11.45 9.49 -6.11
N PRO A 59 -11.86 10.74 -5.83
CA PRO A 59 -13.26 11.03 -5.54
C PRO A 59 -14.06 10.80 -6.82
N ILE A 60 -14.92 9.78 -6.80
CA ILE A 60 -16.02 9.65 -7.75
C ILE A 60 -17.02 10.75 -7.37
N ASN A 61 -16.78 11.96 -7.84
CA ASN A 61 -17.77 13.03 -7.83
C ASN A 61 -17.84 13.63 -9.24
N GLN A 62 -18.24 12.79 -10.19
CA GLN A 62 -18.76 13.28 -11.47
C GLN A 62 -20.17 13.85 -11.24
N SER A 63 -20.23 14.99 -10.56
CA SER A 63 -21.30 15.97 -10.76
C SER A 63 -20.72 17.17 -11.52
N MET A 64 -19.96 16.90 -12.58
CA MET A 64 -19.84 17.87 -13.67
C MET A 64 -20.97 17.57 -14.63
N ARG A 65 -22.07 18.30 -14.48
CA ARG A 65 -23.11 18.36 -15.50
C ARG A 65 -22.45 18.83 -16.78
N HIS A 66 -22.59 18.04 -17.84
CA HIS A 66 -22.16 18.35 -19.20
C HIS A 66 -23.01 19.50 -19.83
N GLY A 67 -23.55 20.40 -19.01
CA GLY A 67 -24.46 21.47 -19.39
C GLY A 67 -23.83 22.87 -19.41
N ASP A 68 -22.62 23.05 -18.89
CA ASP A 68 -22.02 24.38 -18.74
C ASP A 68 -21.00 24.75 -19.84
N ILE A 69 -20.78 23.89 -20.85
CA ILE A 69 -19.72 24.10 -21.85
C ILE A 69 -20.16 25.01 -23.03
N TYR A 70 -21.44 25.36 -23.19
CA TYR A 70 -21.88 26.19 -24.34
C TYR A 70 -22.86 27.33 -24.03
N ALA A 71 -22.83 27.91 -22.82
CA ALA A 71 -23.53 29.18 -22.57
C ALA A 71 -22.63 30.39 -22.86
N VAL A 72 -22.21 30.58 -24.12
CA VAL A 72 -21.79 31.89 -24.62
C VAL A 72 -22.99 32.53 -25.30
N LYS A 73 -23.68 33.39 -24.55
CA LYS A 73 -24.51 34.46 -25.11
C LYS A 73 -23.62 35.67 -25.31
N SER A 74 -23.44 36.09 -26.56
CA SER A 74 -23.66 37.49 -26.98
C SER A 74 -23.72 37.58 -28.49
#